data_AF-A0A506XKT2-F1
#
_entry.id   AF-A0A506XKT2-F1
#
_cell.length_a   1.000
_cell.length_b   1.000
_cell.length_c   1.000
_cell.angle_alpha   90.00
_cell.angle_beta   90.00
_cell.angle_gamma   90.00
#
_symmetry.space_group_name_H-M   'P 1'
#
loop_
_entity.id
_entity.type
_entity.pdbx_description
1 polymer ?
#
loop_
_entity_poly.entity_id
_entity_poly.type
_entity_poly.pdbx_seq_one_letter_code
_entity_poly.pdbx_strand_id
1 'polypeptide(L)'
;MERVWQLTQDPAWHPRWDLRFSAIVPVGELPGGGTRFRYERSLPLHVIHGTGTTIGERRRADGTRTSALRFTTRDPLSPLGDGRGYWRYEPDGDGVVFSTGYDYTPGWGRLLDRLLLRRLIGWMTAWSFDRLRIWAEAGVEPERWPVAAVLAFWRTDRPRAARCTRQHPRRRTMQDAPATLDTLEAP
;
A
#
# COMPACT_ATOMS: atom_id res chain seq x y z
N MET A 1 -3.68 3.06 -17.35
CA MET A 1 -4.22 2.16 -16.29
C MET A 1 -3.50 0.83 -16.20
N GLU A 2 -3.43 0.07 -17.29
CA GLU A 2 -2.94 -1.32 -17.27
C GLU A 2 -1.55 -1.46 -16.67
N ARG A 3 -0.62 -0.55 -17.00
CA ARG A 3 0.73 -0.56 -16.44
C ARG A 3 0.75 -0.46 -14.90
N VAL A 4 0.02 0.50 -14.33
CA VAL A 4 -0.03 0.68 -12.87
C VAL A 4 -0.72 -0.51 -12.20
N TRP A 5 -1.77 -1.04 -12.82
CA TRP A 5 -2.44 -2.26 -12.35
C TRP A 5 -1.47 -3.43 -12.23
N GLN A 6 -0.72 -3.75 -13.29
CA GLN A 6 0.25 -4.84 -13.27
C GLN A 6 1.34 -4.62 -12.20
N LEU A 7 1.91 -3.41 -12.13
CA LEU A 7 2.95 -3.05 -11.15
C LEU A 7 2.52 -3.19 -9.69
N THR A 8 1.22 -3.05 -9.44
CA THR A 8 0.66 -3.04 -8.09
C THR A 8 0.07 -4.39 -7.70
N GLN A 9 -0.53 -5.11 -8.64
CA GLN A 9 -1.18 -6.41 -8.36
C GLN A 9 -0.20 -7.58 -8.36
N ASP A 10 0.98 -7.48 -8.98
CA ASP A 10 2.00 -8.54 -8.94
C ASP A 10 2.75 -8.56 -7.58
N PRO A 11 2.61 -9.61 -6.75
CA PRO A 11 3.29 -9.72 -5.46
C PRO A 11 4.82 -9.75 -5.56
N ALA A 12 5.39 -10.15 -6.69
CA ALA A 12 6.85 -10.14 -6.90
C ALA A 12 7.36 -8.73 -7.19
N TRP A 13 6.53 -7.86 -7.76
CA TRP A 13 6.91 -6.48 -8.08
C TRP A 13 6.60 -5.52 -6.94
N HIS A 14 5.59 -5.82 -6.13
CA HIS A 14 5.14 -4.95 -5.06
C HIS A 14 6.25 -4.55 -4.04
N PRO A 15 7.10 -5.47 -3.53
CA PRO A 15 8.17 -5.09 -2.61
C PRO A 15 9.27 -4.22 -3.24
N ARG A 16 9.38 -4.24 -4.58
CA ARG A 16 10.41 -3.46 -5.28
C ARG A 16 10.20 -1.96 -5.06
N TRP A 17 8.95 -1.48 -5.08
CA TRP A 17 8.63 -0.06 -4.95
C TRP A 17 8.07 0.33 -3.58
N ASP A 18 7.37 -0.56 -2.88
CA ASP A 18 6.70 -0.25 -1.61
C ASP A 18 7.58 -0.40 -0.38
N LEU A 19 7.73 0.66 0.40
CA LEU A 19 8.48 0.65 1.65
C LEU A 19 7.75 0.00 2.83
N ARG A 20 6.49 -0.42 2.68
CA ARG A 20 5.72 -1.03 3.77
C ARG A 20 5.94 -2.54 3.86
N PHE A 21 6.40 -3.17 2.79
CA PHE A 21 6.57 -4.61 2.67
C PHE A 21 7.94 -4.94 2.10
N SER A 22 8.54 -6.03 2.56
CA SER A 22 9.78 -6.60 2.04
C SER A 22 9.53 -7.86 1.20
N ALA A 23 8.43 -8.57 1.48
CA ALA A 23 7.95 -9.68 0.67
C ALA A 23 6.43 -9.81 0.79
N ILE A 24 5.79 -10.30 -0.28
CA ILE A 24 4.37 -10.70 -0.30
C ILE A 24 4.30 -12.03 -1.03
N VAL A 25 3.80 -13.07 -0.35
CA VAL A 25 3.76 -14.44 -0.86
C VAL A 25 2.31 -14.92 -0.85
N PRO A 26 1.70 -15.19 -2.01
CA PRO A 26 0.41 -15.87 -2.09
C PRO A 26 0.49 -17.25 -1.45
N VAL A 27 -0.50 -17.62 -0.63
CA VAL A 27 -0.52 -18.91 0.08
C VAL A 27 -1.78 -19.74 -0.17
N GLY A 28 -2.79 -19.18 -0.82
CA GLY A 28 -3.98 -19.91 -1.23
C GLY A 28 -5.10 -19.00 -1.70
N GLU A 29 -6.13 -19.58 -2.31
CA GLU A 29 -7.30 -18.85 -2.78
C GLU A 29 -8.38 -18.77 -1.69
N LEU A 30 -9.20 -17.72 -1.76
CA LEU A 30 -10.38 -17.56 -0.91
C LEU A 30 -11.61 -18.19 -1.59
N PRO A 31 -12.47 -18.93 -0.86
CA PRO A 31 -13.67 -19.55 -1.44
C PRO A 31 -14.62 -18.57 -2.14
N GLY A 32 -14.63 -17.30 -1.72
CA GLY A 32 -15.47 -16.22 -2.28
C GLY A 32 -14.79 -15.36 -3.35
N GLY A 33 -13.65 -15.81 -3.86
CA GLY A 33 -12.79 -15.00 -4.74
C GLY A 33 -11.78 -14.17 -3.95
N GLY A 34 -10.56 -14.09 -4.46
CA GLY A 34 -9.41 -13.45 -3.80
C GLY A 34 -8.37 -14.45 -3.34
N THR A 35 -7.38 -13.94 -2.61
CA THR A 35 -6.13 -14.64 -2.32
C THR A 35 -5.70 -14.35 -0.88
N ARG A 36 -5.37 -15.41 -0.15
CA ARG A 36 -4.62 -15.33 1.11
C ARG A 36 -3.15 -15.14 0.79
N PHE A 37 -2.49 -14.26 1.53
CA PHE A 37 -1.06 -14.03 1.40
C PHE A 37 -0.39 -13.94 2.78
N ARG A 38 0.91 -14.22 2.80
CA ARG A 38 1.81 -13.85 3.89
C ARG A 38 2.60 -12.63 3.44
N TYR A 39 2.93 -11.76 4.37
CA TYR A 39 3.82 -10.63 4.09
C TYR A 39 4.93 -10.57 5.13
N GLU A 40 6.03 -9.96 4.72
CA GLU A 40 7.15 -9.68 5.58
C GLU A 40 7.50 -8.21 5.55
N ARG A 41 8.06 -7.72 6.66
CA ARG A 41 8.73 -6.43 6.72
C ARG A 41 10.06 -6.57 7.45
N SER A 42 11.15 -6.49 6.69
CA SER A 42 12.50 -6.53 7.23
C SER A 42 12.87 -5.22 7.91
N LEU A 43 13.30 -5.32 9.15
CA LEU A 43 13.95 -4.29 9.96
C LEU A 43 15.42 -4.69 10.13
N PRO A 44 16.32 -3.77 10.56
CA PRO A 44 17.75 -4.07 10.68
C PRO A 44 18.10 -5.31 11.53
N LEU A 45 17.28 -5.64 12.54
CA LEU A 45 17.53 -6.72 13.49
C LEU A 45 16.33 -7.66 13.68
N HIS A 46 15.28 -7.52 12.87
CA HIS A 46 14.03 -8.28 13.04
C HIS A 46 13.25 -8.35 11.73
N VAL A 47 12.50 -9.42 11.52
CA VAL A 47 11.55 -9.51 10.40
C VAL A 47 10.16 -9.63 10.97
N ILE A 48 9.32 -8.64 10.68
CA ILE A 48 7.90 -8.71 11.02
C ILE A 48 7.22 -9.63 10.03
N HIS A 49 6.52 -10.64 10.53
CA HIS A 49 5.68 -11.52 9.72
C HIS A 49 4.20 -11.21 9.95
N GLY A 50 3.42 -11.22 8.87
CA GLY A 50 1.97 -11.11 8.97
C GLY A 50 1.24 -11.88 7.88
N THR A 51 -0.07 -11.94 8.02
CA THR A 51 -0.98 -12.60 7.08
C THR A 51 -1.99 -11.58 6.57
N GLY A 52 -2.54 -11.85 5.40
CA GLY A 52 -3.56 -11.01 4.84
C GLY A 52 -4.42 -11.74 3.83
N THR A 53 -5.53 -11.10 3.53
CA THR A 53 -6.47 -11.49 2.49
C THR A 53 -6.59 -10.31 1.54
N THR A 54 -6.59 -10.58 0.24
CA THR A 54 -6.84 -9.58 -0.79
C THR A 54 -7.91 -10.09 -1.71
N ILE A 55 -8.79 -9.21 -2.18
CA ILE A 55 -9.68 -9.50 -3.28
C ILE A 55 -9.29 -8.60 -4.44
N GLY A 56 -8.76 -9.25 -5.47
CA GLY A 56 -8.47 -8.63 -6.74
C GLY A 56 -9.78 -8.26 -7.41
N GLU A 57 -9.93 -6.97 -7.73
CA GLU A 57 -10.82 -6.48 -8.77
C GLU A 57 -12.32 -6.34 -8.43
N ARG A 58 -12.75 -5.08 -8.39
CA ARG A 58 -14.09 -4.70 -8.85
C ARG A 58 -13.95 -3.64 -9.94
N ARG A 59 -14.25 -4.04 -11.19
CA ARG A 59 -14.37 -3.11 -12.31
C ARG A 59 -15.75 -2.46 -12.27
N ARG A 60 -15.79 -1.15 -12.20
CA ARG A 60 -17.04 -0.37 -12.33
C ARG A 60 -17.29 -0.04 -13.80
N ALA A 61 -18.54 0.26 -14.12
CA ALA A 61 -18.94 0.66 -15.48
C ALA A 61 -18.24 1.95 -15.95
N ASP A 62 -17.85 2.81 -15.01
CA ASP A 62 -17.08 4.04 -15.24
C ASP A 62 -15.57 3.79 -15.53
N GLY A 63 -15.13 2.53 -15.57
CA GLY A 63 -13.73 2.16 -15.80
C GLY A 63 -12.86 2.14 -14.54
N THR A 64 -13.39 2.56 -13.38
CA THR A 64 -12.69 2.50 -12.10
C THR A 64 -12.40 1.06 -11.72
N ARG A 65 -11.17 0.79 -11.28
CA ARG A 65 -10.80 -0.48 -10.65
C ARG A 65 -10.55 -0.27 -9.17
N THR A 66 -10.94 -1.23 -8.35
CA THR A 66 -10.63 -1.23 -6.93
C THR A 66 -10.07 -2.58 -6.52
N SER A 67 -9.08 -2.58 -5.63
CA SER A 67 -8.55 -3.77 -4.96
C SER A 67 -8.64 -3.54 -3.46
N ALA A 68 -9.08 -4.54 -2.70
CA ALA A 68 -9.31 -4.42 -1.26
C ALA A 68 -8.52 -5.50 -0.53
N LEU A 69 -7.94 -5.15 0.62
CA LEU A 69 -7.14 -6.06 1.41
C LEU A 69 -7.38 -5.89 2.91
N ARG A 70 -7.22 -6.98 3.65
CA ARG A 70 -7.13 -7.01 5.10
C ARG A 70 -5.81 -7.66 5.49
N PHE A 71 -5.24 -7.24 6.61
CA PHE A 71 -3.99 -7.78 7.12
C PHE A 71 -4.02 -7.85 8.64
N THR A 72 -3.26 -8.79 9.19
CA THR A 72 -3.02 -8.93 10.62
C THR A 72 -1.58 -9.38 10.85
N THR A 73 -1.09 -9.13 12.06
CA THR A 73 0.17 -9.67 12.54
C THR A 73 0.07 -9.90 14.04
N ARG A 74 0.74 -10.95 14.51
CA ARG A 74 0.90 -11.26 15.95
C ARG A 74 2.27 -10.83 16.45
N ASP A 75 3.05 -10.15 15.62
CA ASP A 75 4.40 -9.72 15.97
C ASP A 75 4.34 -8.52 16.93
N PRO A 76 4.87 -8.63 18.16
CA PRO A 76 4.83 -7.54 19.14
C PRO A 76 5.69 -6.34 18.73
N LEU A 77 6.66 -6.52 17.83
CA LEU A 77 7.48 -5.44 17.30
C LEU A 77 6.81 -4.74 16.11
N SER A 78 5.63 -5.18 15.68
CA SER A 78 4.87 -4.46 14.66
C SER A 78 4.17 -3.22 15.25
N PRO A 79 4.40 -2.02 14.69
CA PRO A 79 3.65 -0.84 15.06
C PRO A 79 2.18 -0.88 14.57
N LEU A 80 1.88 -1.77 13.61
CA LEU A 80 0.55 -1.94 13.00
C LEU A 80 -0.01 -3.31 13.42
N GLY A 81 -1.19 -3.32 14.04
CA GLY A 81 -1.97 -4.54 14.27
C GLY A 81 -2.92 -4.83 13.11
N ASP A 82 -4.10 -5.36 13.44
CA ASP A 82 -5.17 -5.62 12.47
C ASP A 82 -5.49 -4.37 11.66
N GLY A 83 -5.49 -4.53 10.35
CA GLY A 83 -5.74 -3.44 9.43
C GLY A 83 -6.45 -3.87 8.17
N ARG A 84 -6.87 -2.84 7.44
CA ARG A 84 -7.59 -2.97 6.19
C ARG A 84 -7.23 -1.80 5.29
N GLY A 85 -7.23 -2.05 4.00
CA GLY A 85 -6.93 -1.04 3.01
C GLY A 85 -7.58 -1.34 1.68
N TYR A 86 -7.60 -0.33 0.84
CA TYR A 86 -7.99 -0.48 -0.54
C TYR A 86 -7.13 0.42 -1.41
N TRP A 87 -7.05 0.02 -2.66
CA TRP A 87 -6.47 0.76 -3.76
C TRP A 87 -7.53 1.05 -4.79
N ARG A 88 -7.48 2.25 -5.34
CA ARG A 88 -8.39 2.68 -6.39
C ARG A 88 -7.61 3.25 -7.55
N TYR A 89 -8.08 2.91 -8.75
CA TYR A 89 -7.52 3.34 -10.02
C TYR A 89 -8.66 4.00 -10.80
N GLU A 90 -8.63 5.32 -10.89
CA GLU A 90 -9.64 6.12 -11.60
C GLU A 90 -9.03 6.64 -12.92
N PRO A 91 -9.69 6.43 -14.07
CA PRO A 91 -9.28 7.07 -15.32
C PRO A 91 -9.30 8.60 -15.18
N ASP A 92 -8.28 9.29 -15.70
CA ASP A 92 -8.20 10.75 -15.69
C ASP A 92 -7.55 11.24 -16.99
N GLY A 93 -8.37 11.46 -18.02
CA GLY A 93 -7.89 11.72 -19.39
C GLY A 93 -6.99 10.59 -19.90
N ASP A 94 -5.77 10.94 -20.31
CA ASP A 94 -4.74 9.99 -20.71
C ASP A 94 -4.01 9.34 -19.51
N GLY A 95 -4.29 9.81 -18.30
CA GLY A 95 -3.67 9.39 -17.05
C GLY A 95 -4.54 8.48 -16.18
N VAL A 96 -4.03 8.20 -14.98
CA VAL A 96 -4.76 7.48 -13.93
C VAL A 96 -4.47 8.09 -12.58
N VAL A 97 -5.53 8.35 -11.82
CA VAL A 97 -5.42 8.65 -10.40
C VAL A 97 -5.34 7.34 -9.63
N PHE A 98 -4.17 7.06 -9.07
CA PHE A 98 -3.96 5.95 -8.14
C PHE A 98 -4.04 6.45 -6.70
N SER A 99 -5.00 5.94 -5.94
CA SER A 99 -5.24 6.34 -4.56
C SER A 99 -5.33 5.14 -3.62
N THR A 100 -5.03 5.36 -2.34
CA THR A 100 -5.19 4.36 -1.29
C THR A 100 -5.85 4.96 -0.07
N GLY A 101 -6.75 4.19 0.53
CA GLY A 101 -7.21 4.40 1.89
C GLY A 101 -6.86 3.17 2.73
N TYR A 102 -6.39 3.39 3.95
CA TYR A 102 -6.14 2.31 4.90
C TYR A 102 -6.42 2.78 6.32
N ASP A 103 -6.74 1.82 7.17
CA ASP A 103 -6.82 2.00 8.60
C ASP A 103 -6.35 0.75 9.33
N TYR A 104 -5.82 0.92 10.53
CA TYR A 104 -5.29 -0.16 11.34
C TYR A 104 -5.41 0.14 12.83
N THR A 105 -5.37 -0.93 13.62
CA THR A 105 -5.27 -0.87 15.08
C THR A 105 -3.82 -0.60 15.50
N PRO A 106 -3.54 0.42 16.32
CA PRO A 106 -2.18 0.74 16.74
C PRO A 106 -1.54 -0.37 17.60
N GLY A 107 -0.47 -0.99 17.12
CA GLY A 107 0.24 -2.05 17.86
C GLY A 107 0.96 -1.54 19.12
N TRP A 108 1.50 -0.33 19.06
CA TRP A 108 2.22 0.32 20.18
C TRP A 108 1.37 1.35 20.95
N GLY A 109 0.05 1.30 20.77
CA GLY A 109 -0.88 2.21 21.43
C GLY A 109 -1.16 3.51 20.65
N ARG A 110 -2.28 4.13 21.01
CA ARG A 110 -2.91 5.21 20.22
C ARG A 110 -2.14 6.52 20.20
N LEU A 111 -1.43 6.84 21.28
CA LEU A 111 -0.72 8.12 21.40
C LEU A 111 0.48 8.19 20.46
N LEU A 112 1.35 7.18 20.52
CA LEU A 112 2.51 7.07 19.63
C LEU A 112 2.10 6.98 18.17
N ASP A 113 1.00 6.27 17.91
CA ASP A 113 0.44 6.16 16.58
C ASP A 113 -0.03 7.50 15.99
N ARG A 114 -0.78 8.27 16.79
CA ARG A 114 -1.28 9.58 16.37
C ARG A 114 -0.17 10.61 16.18
N LEU A 115 0.86 10.58 17.04
CA LEU A 115 1.93 11.56 17.02
C LEU A 115 3.01 11.25 15.97
N LEU A 116 3.30 9.98 15.73
CA LEU A 116 4.43 9.56 14.91
C LEU A 116 4.06 8.56 13.82
N LEU A 117 3.49 7.40 14.18
CA LEU A 117 3.41 6.26 13.24
C LEU A 117 2.53 6.58 12.03
N ARG A 118 1.33 7.15 12.20
CA ARG A 118 0.47 7.49 11.05
C ARG A 118 1.12 8.49 10.10
N ARG A 119 1.87 9.45 10.64
CA ARG A 119 2.61 10.44 9.84
C ARG A 119 3.73 9.77 9.05
N LEU A 120 4.46 8.87 9.70
CA LEU A 120 5.55 8.10 9.09
C LEU A 120 5.03 7.14 8.02
N ILE A 121 4.03 6.30 8.31
CA ILE A 121 3.41 5.38 7.34
C ILE A 121 2.82 6.17 6.17
N GLY A 122 2.12 7.28 6.44
CA GLY A 122 1.57 8.12 5.37
C GLY A 122 2.65 8.74 4.49
N TRP A 123 3.80 9.13 5.06
CA TRP A 123 4.94 9.59 4.29
C TRP A 123 5.60 8.46 3.48
N MET A 124 5.81 7.28 4.07
CA MET A 124 6.38 6.11 3.37
C MET A 124 5.48 5.67 2.21
N THR A 125 4.16 5.67 2.41
CA THR A 125 3.18 5.36 1.37
C THR A 125 3.29 6.35 0.21
N ALA A 126 3.27 7.65 0.50
CA ALA A 126 3.40 8.69 -0.53
C ALA A 126 4.75 8.62 -1.27
N TRP A 127 5.86 8.39 -0.56
CA TRP A 127 7.16 8.23 -1.20
C TRP A 127 7.20 7.00 -2.11
N SER A 128 6.64 5.88 -1.66
CA SER A 128 6.53 4.64 -2.43
C SER A 128 5.68 4.83 -3.69
N PHE A 129 4.62 5.64 -3.61
CA PHE A 129 3.75 5.93 -4.75
C PHE A 129 4.44 6.81 -5.79
N ASP A 130 5.24 7.81 -5.38
CA ASP A 130 6.03 8.57 -6.35
C ASP A 130 7.14 7.70 -6.99
N ARG A 131 7.73 6.75 -6.23
CA ARG A 131 8.68 5.76 -6.77
C ARG A 131 8.02 4.83 -7.78
N LEU A 132 6.80 4.35 -7.48
CA LEU A 132 5.97 3.59 -8.41
C LEU A 132 5.63 4.42 -9.66
N ARG A 133 5.25 5.70 -9.50
CA ARG A 133 4.97 6.61 -10.62
C ARG A 133 6.18 6.75 -11.55
N ILE A 134 7.36 7.00 -10.98
CA ILE A 134 8.62 7.08 -11.75
C ILE A 134 8.87 5.79 -12.53
N TRP A 135 8.63 4.63 -11.91
CA TRP A 135 8.80 3.35 -12.61
C TRP A 135 7.75 3.13 -13.71
N ALA A 136 6.49 3.50 -13.43
CA ALA A 136 5.38 3.35 -14.37
C ALA A 136 5.50 4.27 -15.59
N GLU A 137 5.92 5.53 -15.39
CA GLU A 137 5.98 6.56 -16.43
C GLU A 137 7.32 6.59 -17.18
N ALA A 138 8.43 6.47 -16.46
CA ALA A 138 9.77 6.64 -17.03
C ALA A 138 10.54 5.32 -17.20
N GLY A 139 9.95 4.18 -16.80
CA GLY A 139 10.61 2.87 -16.87
C GLY A 139 11.83 2.72 -15.95
N VAL A 140 12.09 3.70 -15.08
CA VAL A 140 13.23 3.68 -14.17
C VAL A 140 12.94 2.71 -13.03
N GLU A 141 13.74 1.65 -12.94
CA GLU A 141 13.54 0.61 -11.94
C GLU A 141 13.59 1.16 -10.50
N PRO A 142 12.74 0.64 -9.59
CA PRO A 142 12.68 1.11 -8.22
C PRO A 142 14.04 1.05 -7.52
N GLU A 143 14.87 0.05 -7.82
CA GLU A 143 16.18 -0.20 -7.19
C GLU A 143 17.17 0.96 -7.39
N ARG A 144 16.98 1.78 -8.45
CA ARG A 144 17.75 3.03 -8.64
C ARG A 144 17.50 4.05 -7.52
N TRP A 145 16.40 3.88 -6.80
CA TRP A 145 15.95 4.73 -5.71
C TRP A 145 15.86 3.91 -4.42
N PRO A 146 16.99 3.54 -3.79
CA PRO A 146 16.96 2.92 -2.47
C PRO A 146 16.42 3.92 -1.44
N VAL A 147 16.08 3.44 -0.24
CA VAL A 147 15.60 4.31 0.86
C VAL A 147 16.57 5.46 1.14
N ALA A 148 17.89 5.23 1.02
CA ALA A 148 18.92 6.26 1.17
C ALA A 148 18.76 7.45 0.19
N ALA A 149 18.08 7.27 -0.95
CA ALA A 149 17.82 8.35 -1.91
C ALA A 149 16.93 9.47 -1.35
N VAL A 150 16.29 9.27 -0.21
CA VAL A 150 15.59 10.32 0.53
C VAL A 150 16.56 11.45 0.90
N LEU A 151 17.83 11.13 1.16
CA LEU A 151 18.89 12.07 1.50
C LEU A 151 19.49 12.78 0.28
N ALA A 152 19.22 12.28 -0.93
CA ALA A 152 19.75 12.85 -2.17
C ALA A 152 19.00 14.12 -2.61
N PHE A 153 18.86 15.12 -1.72
CA PHE A 153 17.97 16.26 -1.92
C PHE A 153 18.28 17.10 -3.18
N TRP A 154 19.53 17.08 -3.64
CA TRP A 154 20.00 17.71 -4.88
C TRP A 154 19.44 17.04 -6.14
N ARG A 155 19.02 15.78 -6.07
CA ARG A 155 18.41 15.07 -7.21
C ARG A 155 16.95 15.47 -7.35
N THR A 156 16.61 16.00 -8.52
CA THR A 156 15.24 16.41 -8.88
C THR A 156 14.39 15.22 -9.33
N ASP A 157 15.03 14.21 -9.91
CA ASP A 157 14.44 12.97 -10.41
C ASP A 157 14.08 11.96 -9.30
N ARG A 158 14.52 12.20 -8.05
CA ARG A 158 14.23 11.29 -6.93
C ARG A 158 12.75 11.23 -6.56
N PRO A 159 12.30 10.12 -5.95
CA PRO A 159 10.97 10.04 -5.37
C PRO A 159 10.80 11.03 -4.20
N ARG A 160 9.66 11.70 -4.16
CA ARG A 160 9.30 12.70 -3.14
C ARG A 160 7.86 12.50 -2.70
N ALA A 161 7.66 12.24 -1.41
CA ALA A 161 6.32 12.14 -0.82
C ALA A 161 5.44 13.40 -1.05
N ALA A 162 6.07 14.57 -1.23
CA ALA A 162 5.37 15.83 -1.48
C ALA A 162 4.69 15.89 -2.86
N ARG A 163 5.03 14.99 -3.80
CA ARG A 163 4.33 14.88 -5.10
C ARG A 163 3.01 14.13 -5.02
N CYS A 164 2.73 13.49 -3.88
CA CYS A 164 1.44 12.86 -3.64
C CYS A 164 0.56 13.76 -2.76
N THR A 165 -0.66 14.00 -3.21
CA THR A 165 -1.69 14.63 -2.40
C THR A 165 -2.07 13.71 -1.25
N ARG A 166 -2.04 14.23 -0.02
CA ARG A 166 -2.50 13.52 1.18
C ARG A 166 -3.68 14.27 1.77
N GLN A 167 -4.82 13.61 1.84
CA GLN A 167 -5.98 14.14 2.54
C GLN A 167 -5.90 13.71 4.00
N HIS A 168 -5.87 14.68 4.92
CA HIS A 168 -5.97 14.40 6.35
C HIS A 168 -7.41 13.92 6.65
N PRO A 169 -7.65 12.98 7.58
CA PRO A 169 -8.99 12.44 7.80
C PRO A 169 -9.86 13.51 8.47
N ARG A 170 -10.52 14.35 7.67
CA ARG A 170 -11.67 15.17 8.12
C ARG A 170 -13.00 14.44 7.92
N ARG A 171 -12.97 13.31 7.19
CA ARG A 171 -14.06 12.34 7.00
C ARG A 171 -13.47 10.93 7.04
N ARG A 172 -14.26 9.94 7.46
CA ARG A 172 -13.80 8.57 7.77
C ARG A 172 -13.00 8.05 6.56
N THR A 173 -11.71 7.75 6.72
CA THR A 173 -10.79 7.28 5.65
C THR A 173 -11.34 6.08 4.85
N MET A 174 -12.27 5.34 5.46
CA MET A 174 -12.93 4.16 4.90
C MET A 174 -14.36 4.42 4.39
N GLN A 175 -14.85 5.67 4.35
CA GLN A 175 -16.19 5.99 3.82
C GLN A 175 -16.32 5.62 2.34
N ASP A 176 -15.23 5.80 1.58
CA ASP A 176 -15.19 5.46 0.16
C ASP A 176 -14.59 4.05 -0.07
N ALA A 177 -14.41 3.26 1.00
CA ALA A 177 -13.95 1.89 0.85
C ALA A 177 -14.99 1.08 0.05
N PRO A 178 -14.55 0.17 -0.83
CA PRO A 178 -15.48 -0.69 -1.54
C PRO A 178 -16.19 -1.61 -0.53
N ALA A 179 -17.50 -1.85 -0.73
CA ALA A 179 -18.28 -2.78 0.11
C ALA A 179 -17.70 -4.21 0.17
N THR A 180 -16.88 -4.58 -0.82
CA THR A 180 -16.15 -5.87 -0.84
C THR A 180 -15.17 -6.00 0.32
N LEU A 181 -14.72 -4.88 0.91
CA LEU A 181 -13.84 -4.91 2.06
C LEU A 181 -14.56 -5.41 3.33
N ASP A 182 -15.86 -5.11 3.46
CA ASP A 182 -16.66 -5.55 4.61
C ASP A 182 -16.98 -7.05 4.53
N THR A 183 -17.03 -7.61 3.32
CA THR A 183 -17.28 -9.03 3.07
C THR A 183 -16.00 -9.85 2.97
N LEU A 184 -14.82 -9.22 2.99
CA LEU A 184 -13.54 -9.91 2.85
C LEU A 184 -13.22 -10.68 4.14
N GLU A 185 -12.88 -11.96 4.00
CA GLU A 185 -12.51 -12.84 5.11
C GLU A 185 -11.40 -12.21 5.96
N ALA A 186 -11.56 -12.27 7.28
CA ALA A 186 -10.51 -11.82 8.19
C ALA A 186 -9.33 -12.81 8.13
N PRO A 187 -8.08 -12.31 8.02
CA PRO A 187 -6.89 -13.15 7.96
C PRO A 187 -6.53 -13.85 9.28
#